data_AF-A0A2M6VYP9-F1
#
_entry.id   AF-A0A2M6VYP9-F1
#
_cell.length_a   1.000
_cell.length_b   1.000
_cell.length_c   1.000
_cell.angle_alpha   90.00
_cell.angle_beta   90.00
_cell.angle_gamma   90.00
#
_symmetry.space_group_name_H-M   'P 1'
#
loop_
_entity.id
_entity.type
_entity.pdbx_description
1 polymer ?
#
loop_
_entity_poly.entity_id
_entity_poly.type
_entity_poly.pdbx_seq_one_letter_code
_entity_poly.pdbx_strand_id
1 'polypeptide(L)'
;MAIALGGLPWMASAETKLITEAEAQTPNLQVPATRAISRGPGISLQSPADVAAKSFAFKLAFEPRGGAKIDESTLKIEYLKQPVIDLTSRFKPGLNGNVLELAQASVPAGAHPIRVSVRDSEGREAQTVIRLNAK
;
A
#
# COMPACT_ATOMS: atom_id res chain seq x y z
N MET A 1 -27.56 -43.53 -21.15
CA MET A 1 -27.66 -42.84 -19.84
C MET A 1 -26.65 -43.52 -18.93
N ALA A 2 -25.68 -42.87 -18.30
CA ALA A 2 -25.71 -41.55 -17.68
C ALA A 2 -24.33 -40.86 -17.74
N ILE A 3 -24.36 -39.53 -17.79
CA ILE A 3 -23.20 -38.63 -17.74
C ILE A 3 -22.95 -38.32 -16.26
N ALA A 4 -21.74 -38.61 -15.76
CA ALA A 4 -21.30 -38.14 -14.44
C ALA A 4 -20.54 -36.82 -14.61
N LEU A 5 -21.23 -35.71 -14.33
CA LEU A 5 -20.68 -34.37 -14.14
C LEU A 5 -20.13 -34.28 -12.70
N GLY A 6 -18.90 -33.80 -12.51
CA GLY A 6 -18.31 -33.71 -11.18
C GLY A 6 -17.18 -32.69 -11.08
N GLY A 7 -17.56 -31.41 -10.95
CA GLY A 7 -16.89 -30.38 -10.16
C GLY A 7 -15.48 -29.94 -10.55
N LEU A 8 -15.37 -28.87 -11.35
CA LEU A 8 -14.19 -28.01 -11.27
C LEU A 8 -14.25 -27.21 -9.96
N PRO A 9 -13.19 -27.18 -9.13
CA PRO A 9 -13.11 -26.25 -8.03
C PRO A 9 -13.00 -24.84 -8.60
N TRP A 10 -14.00 -24.02 -8.30
CA TRP A 10 -14.00 -22.58 -8.52
C TRP A 10 -12.76 -22.00 -7.81
N MET A 11 -11.73 -21.61 -8.57
CA MET A 11 -10.68 -20.75 -8.04
C MET A 11 -11.33 -19.40 -7.75
N ALA A 12 -11.62 -19.15 -6.47
CA ALA A 12 -11.98 -17.83 -5.98
C ALA A 12 -10.83 -16.88 -6.31
N SER A 13 -11.10 -15.90 -7.18
CA SER A 13 -10.19 -14.77 -7.36
C SER A 13 -10.14 -14.01 -6.04
N ALA A 14 -9.02 -14.14 -5.33
CA ALA A 14 -8.80 -13.46 -4.08
C ALA A 14 -8.56 -11.97 -4.35
N GLU A 15 -9.60 -11.16 -4.20
CA GLU A 15 -9.45 -9.70 -4.06
C GLU A 15 -8.47 -9.45 -2.90
N THR A 16 -7.38 -8.73 -3.16
CA THR A 16 -6.39 -8.44 -2.12
C THR A 16 -6.97 -7.37 -1.20
N LYS A 17 -7.68 -7.83 -0.17
CA LYS A 17 -8.29 -6.95 0.85
C LYS A 17 -7.17 -6.27 1.64
N LEU A 18 -6.90 -5.00 1.33
CA LEU A 18 -5.80 -4.26 1.92
C LEU A 18 -6.13 -3.76 3.32
N ILE A 19 -7.37 -3.41 3.61
CA ILE A 19 -7.82 -2.95 4.92
C ILE A 19 -9.20 -3.55 5.19
N THR A 20 -9.43 -4.05 6.40
CA THR A 20 -10.74 -4.57 6.80
C THR A 20 -11.63 -3.47 7.39
N GLU A 21 -12.94 -3.66 7.33
CA GLU A 21 -13.93 -2.69 7.83
C GLU A 21 -13.75 -2.40 9.33
N ALA A 22 -13.48 -3.44 10.12
CA ALA A 22 -13.16 -3.31 11.55
C ALA A 22 -11.90 -2.47 11.79
N GLU A 23 -10.87 -2.63 10.95
CA GLU A 23 -9.63 -1.84 11.02
C GLU A 23 -9.87 -0.36 10.63
N ALA A 24 -10.83 -0.07 9.74
CA ALA A 24 -11.14 1.32 9.36
C ALA A 24 -12.03 2.06 10.37
N GLN A 25 -12.85 1.34 11.14
CA GLN A 25 -13.67 1.93 12.20
C GLN A 25 -12.84 2.42 13.40
N THR A 26 -11.58 2.01 13.53
CA THR A 26 -10.71 2.48 14.61
C THR A 26 -10.33 3.97 14.45
N PRO A 27 -10.06 4.69 15.54
CA PRO A 27 -9.63 6.08 15.45
C PRO A 27 -8.31 6.21 14.68
N ASN A 28 -8.22 7.27 13.87
CA ASN A 28 -6.97 7.62 13.20
C ASN A 28 -5.93 8.03 14.24
N LEU A 29 -4.73 7.46 14.17
CA LEU A 29 -3.61 7.99 14.93
C LEU A 29 -3.33 9.40 14.41
N GLN A 30 -3.33 10.38 15.32
CA GLN A 30 -2.89 11.73 15.01
C GLN A 30 -1.37 11.70 14.85
N VAL A 31 -0.90 11.39 13.65
CA VAL A 31 0.50 11.53 13.32
C VAL A 31 0.72 12.95 12.84
N PRO A 32 1.54 13.77 13.54
CA PRO A 32 1.86 15.10 13.04
C PRO A 32 2.45 14.94 11.64
N ALA A 33 1.94 15.72 10.68
CA ALA A 33 2.44 15.73 9.31
C ALA A 33 3.85 16.34 9.30
N THR A 34 4.83 15.57 9.74
CA THR A 34 6.23 15.94 9.64
C THR A 34 6.60 15.83 8.18
N ARG A 35 6.75 16.97 7.50
CA ARG A 35 7.48 17.03 6.24
C ARG A 35 8.92 16.66 6.54
N ALA A 36 9.22 15.37 6.53
CA ALA A 36 10.58 14.90 6.69
C ALA A 36 11.39 15.44 5.51
N ILE A 37 12.46 16.20 5.81
CA ILE A 37 13.49 16.54 4.83
C ILE A 37 14.28 15.25 4.59
N SER A 38 13.71 14.35 3.79
CA SER A 38 14.35 13.08 3.47
C SER A 38 15.48 13.32 2.47
N ARG A 39 16.69 12.87 2.82
CA ARG A 39 17.83 12.79 1.89
C ARG A 39 17.84 11.48 1.09
N GLY A 40 16.89 10.60 1.36
CA GLY A 40 16.72 9.32 0.69
C GLY A 40 15.95 9.42 -0.63
N PRO A 41 15.48 8.29 -1.16
CA PRO A 41 14.71 8.25 -2.40
C PRO A 41 13.41 9.09 -2.31
N GLY A 42 13.00 9.68 -3.43
CA GLY A 42 11.73 10.37 -3.55
C GLY A 42 10.56 9.38 -3.53
N ILE A 43 9.49 9.72 -2.82
CA ILE A 43 8.25 8.91 -2.83
C ILE A 43 7.14 9.77 -3.42
N SER A 44 6.68 9.39 -4.61
CA SER A 44 5.67 10.13 -5.38
C SER A 44 4.41 9.28 -5.50
N LEU A 45 3.31 9.76 -4.89
CA LEU A 45 2.00 9.14 -5.08
C LEU A 45 1.49 9.50 -6.48
N GLN A 46 1.29 8.51 -7.35
CA GLN A 46 0.72 8.70 -8.68
C GLN A 46 -0.79 8.48 -8.71
N SER A 47 -1.33 7.71 -7.77
CA SER A 47 -2.78 7.56 -7.62
C SER A 47 -3.41 8.81 -6.98
N PRO A 48 -4.69 9.10 -7.28
CA PRO A 48 -5.41 10.17 -6.60
C PRO A 48 -5.50 9.91 -5.09
N ALA A 49 -5.51 10.98 -4.29
CA ALA A 49 -5.75 10.86 -2.86
C ALA A 49 -7.18 10.40 -2.57
N ASP A 50 -8.16 10.81 -3.39
CA ASP A 50 -9.53 10.32 -3.32
C ASP A 50 -9.70 9.07 -4.18
N VAL A 51 -10.06 7.95 -3.56
CA VAL A 51 -10.20 6.63 -4.19
C VAL A 51 -11.56 6.01 -3.89
N ALA A 52 -11.99 5.04 -4.69
CA ALA A 52 -13.18 4.25 -4.37
C ALA A 52 -12.84 3.19 -3.32
N ALA A 53 -13.65 3.07 -2.26
CA ALA A 53 -13.41 2.11 -1.19
C ALA A 53 -13.15 0.68 -1.71
N LYS A 54 -14.09 0.11 -2.46
CA LYS A 54 -14.07 -1.32 -2.79
C LYS A 54 -13.04 -1.73 -3.85
N SER A 55 -12.65 -0.83 -4.75
CA SER A 55 -11.70 -1.16 -5.82
C SER A 55 -11.08 0.10 -6.37
N PHE A 56 -9.77 0.24 -6.20
CA PHE A 56 -9.00 1.32 -6.80
C PHE A 56 -7.62 0.85 -7.23
N ALA A 57 -7.05 1.56 -8.20
CA ALA A 57 -5.67 1.38 -8.58
C ALA A 57 -4.78 2.22 -7.64
N PHE A 58 -3.96 1.57 -6.84
CA PHE A 58 -2.95 2.26 -6.04
C PHE A 58 -1.63 2.27 -6.81
N LYS A 59 -1.05 3.45 -7.01
CA LYS A 59 0.22 3.58 -7.72
C LYS A 59 1.13 4.57 -7.02
N LEU A 60 2.32 4.11 -6.72
CA LEU A 60 3.33 4.86 -6.00
C LEU A 60 4.69 4.62 -6.65
N ALA A 61 5.39 5.69 -6.97
CA ALA A 61 6.70 5.65 -7.61
C ALA A 61 7.77 6.04 -6.61
N PHE A 62 8.86 5.26 -6.60
CA PHE A 62 10.07 5.51 -5.84
C PHE A 62 11.13 6.05 -6.80
N GLU A 63 11.59 7.27 -6.55
CA GLU A 63 12.62 7.92 -7.34
C GLU A 63 13.97 7.81 -6.62
N PRO A 64 14.85 6.87 -7.00
CA PRO A 64 16.19 6.84 -6.45
C PRO A 64 16.94 8.12 -6.83
N ARG A 65 17.81 8.59 -5.92
CA ARG A 65 18.63 9.78 -6.13
C ARG A 65 20.09 9.41 -6.13
N GLY A 66 20.94 10.09 -6.90
CA GLY A 66 22.39 9.88 -6.86
C GLY A 66 22.89 8.54 -7.39
N GLY A 67 22.13 7.86 -8.26
CA GLY A 67 22.53 6.57 -8.85
C GLY A 67 22.31 5.34 -7.97
N ALA A 68 21.75 5.52 -6.76
CA ALA A 68 21.35 4.42 -5.89
C ALA A 68 20.20 3.59 -6.49
N LYS A 69 19.96 2.41 -5.93
CA LYS A 69 18.79 1.58 -6.23
C LYS A 69 17.89 1.51 -5.01
N ILE A 70 16.59 1.37 -5.23
CA ILE A 70 15.62 1.18 -4.15
C ILE A 70 15.78 -0.24 -3.60
N ASP A 71 15.85 -0.37 -2.28
CA ASP A 71 15.88 -1.68 -1.63
C ASP A 71 14.46 -2.09 -1.24
N GLU A 72 13.85 -2.91 -2.10
CA GLU A 72 12.52 -3.49 -1.92
C GLU A 72 12.36 -4.24 -0.60
N SER A 73 13.45 -4.83 -0.08
CA SER A 73 13.42 -5.60 1.17
C SER A 73 13.24 -4.72 2.41
N THR A 74 13.57 -3.44 2.29
CA THR A 74 13.45 -2.43 3.35
C THR A 74 12.16 -1.64 3.29
N LEU A 75 11.33 -1.86 2.25
CA LEU A 75 10.02 -1.24 2.14
C LEU A 75 9.17 -1.68 3.33
N LYS A 76 8.67 -0.71 4.08
CA LYS A 76 7.65 -0.90 5.11
C LYS A 76 6.48 0.02 4.84
N ILE A 77 5.29 -0.55 4.92
CA ILE A 77 4.04 0.16 4.72
C ILE A 77 3.19 -0.11 5.95
N GLU A 78 2.88 0.95 6.67
CA GLU A 78 2.16 0.87 7.93
C GLU A 78 0.94 1.77 7.86
N TYR A 79 -0.16 1.23 8.34
CA TYR A 79 -1.40 1.94 8.43
C TYR A 79 -1.51 2.57 9.81
N LEU A 80 -1.57 3.91 9.83
CA LEU A 80 -1.55 4.74 11.03
C LEU A 80 -2.96 4.81 11.66
N LYS A 81 -3.48 3.63 11.99
CA LYS A 81 -4.65 3.42 12.84
C LYS A 81 -4.20 2.92 14.20
N GLN A 82 -5.15 2.85 15.14
CA GLN A 82 -4.91 2.35 16.49
C GLN A 82 -5.63 0.99 16.64
N PRO A 83 -4.91 -0.14 16.66
CA PRO A 83 -3.44 -0.31 16.63
C PRO A 83 -2.83 -0.12 15.24
N VAL A 84 -1.52 0.18 15.18
CA VAL A 84 -0.79 0.33 13.91
C VAL A 84 -0.75 -1.03 13.22
N ILE A 85 -1.18 -1.06 11.96
CA ILE A 85 -1.27 -2.30 11.19
C ILE A 85 -0.19 -2.29 10.11
N ASP A 86 0.66 -3.30 10.10
CA ASP A 86 1.64 -3.49 9.04
C ASP A 86 0.92 -4.05 7.79
N LEU A 87 0.96 -3.27 6.70
CA LEU A 87 0.40 -3.65 5.41
C LEU A 87 1.48 -4.10 4.42
N THR A 88 2.75 -4.06 4.78
CA THR A 88 3.90 -4.37 3.90
C THR A 88 3.69 -5.66 3.15
N SER A 89 3.30 -6.74 3.84
CA SER A 89 3.04 -8.04 3.24
C SER A 89 1.94 -8.03 2.17
N ARG A 90 0.96 -7.13 2.27
CA ARG A 90 -0.14 -6.98 1.30
C ARG A 90 0.29 -6.18 0.06
N PHE A 91 1.26 -5.28 0.21
CA PHE A 91 1.80 -4.46 -0.88
C PHE A 91 3.00 -5.12 -1.60
N LYS A 92 3.73 -6.03 -0.95
CA LYS A 92 4.82 -6.82 -1.58
C LYS A 92 4.52 -7.36 -2.99
N PRO A 93 3.35 -7.99 -3.27
CA PRO A 93 3.07 -8.50 -4.62
C PRO A 93 2.87 -7.41 -5.70
N GLY A 94 2.60 -6.16 -5.31
CA GLY A 94 2.48 -5.04 -6.24
C GLY A 94 3.80 -4.30 -6.50
N LEU A 95 4.87 -4.68 -5.80
CA LEU A 95 6.16 -4.02 -5.91
C LEU A 95 6.89 -4.51 -7.16
N ASN A 96 7.18 -3.58 -8.06
CA ASN A 96 7.84 -3.81 -9.34
C ASN A 96 9.06 -2.89 -9.43
N GLY A 97 10.20 -3.29 -8.86
CA GLY A 97 11.41 -2.47 -8.87
C GLY A 97 11.20 -1.19 -8.07
N ASN A 98 11.11 -0.09 -8.81
CA ASN A 98 10.95 1.25 -8.27
C ASN A 98 9.49 1.72 -8.24
N VAL A 99 8.52 0.89 -8.64
CA VAL A 99 7.10 1.28 -8.65
C VAL A 99 6.30 0.26 -7.87
N LEU A 100 5.47 0.74 -6.96
CA LEU A 100 4.47 -0.05 -6.27
C LEU A 100 3.12 0.21 -6.91
N GLU A 101 2.61 -0.78 -7.63
CA GLU A 101 1.32 -0.72 -8.30
C GLU A 101 0.42 -1.88 -7.89
N LEU A 102 -0.78 -1.57 -7.42
CA LEU A 102 -1.83 -2.52 -7.17
C LEU A 102 -3.02 -2.16 -8.06
N ALA A 103 -3.29 -3.01 -9.05
CA ALA A 103 -4.39 -2.79 -9.99
C ALA A 103 -5.77 -2.85 -9.33
N GLN A 104 -5.92 -3.70 -8.32
CA GLN A 104 -7.15 -3.87 -7.55
C GLN A 104 -6.85 -3.93 -6.06
N ALA A 105 -6.93 -2.77 -5.43
CA ALA A 105 -6.87 -2.62 -3.98
C ALA A 105 -8.26 -2.33 -3.41
N SER A 106 -8.58 -2.94 -2.26
CA SER A 106 -9.86 -2.75 -1.56
C SER A 106 -9.59 -2.22 -0.16
N VAL A 107 -10.13 -1.05 0.15
CA VAL A 107 -10.06 -0.36 1.45
C VAL A 107 -11.46 0.09 1.87
N PRO A 108 -11.78 0.17 3.16
CA PRO A 108 -13.10 0.67 3.59
C PRO A 108 -13.26 2.15 3.22
N ALA A 109 -14.49 2.68 3.26
CA ALA A 109 -14.69 4.12 3.12
C ALA A 109 -14.12 4.87 4.35
N GLY A 110 -13.46 6.00 4.14
CA GLY A 110 -12.88 6.82 5.21
C GLY A 110 -11.52 7.45 4.87
N ALA A 111 -10.93 8.11 5.86
CA ALA A 111 -9.59 8.67 5.75
C ALA A 111 -8.54 7.70 6.28
N HIS A 112 -7.63 7.28 5.41
CA HIS A 112 -6.61 6.28 5.65
C HIS A 112 -5.20 6.90 5.60
N PRO A 113 -4.63 7.28 6.75
CA PRO A 113 -3.23 7.70 6.81
C PRO A 113 -2.31 6.48 6.71
N ILE A 114 -1.53 6.39 5.64
CA ILE A 114 -0.58 5.31 5.36
C ILE A 114 0.84 5.89 5.41
N ARG A 115 1.68 5.32 6.27
CA ARG A 115 3.11 5.59 6.31
C ARG A 115 3.81 4.63 5.36
N VAL A 116 4.62 5.18 4.46
CA VAL A 116 5.49 4.42 3.58
C VAL A 116 6.93 4.81 3.93
N SER A 117 7.75 3.83 4.27
CA SER A 117 9.19 3.99 4.49
C SER A 117 9.97 3.03 3.61
N VAL A 118 11.04 3.50 3.01
CA VAL A 118 11.89 2.69 2.12
C VAL A 118 13.34 3.17 2.23
N ARG A 119 14.29 2.26 2.05
CA ARG A 119 15.72 2.57 2.02
C ARG A 119 16.27 2.34 0.62
N ASP A 120 17.38 3.02 0.31
CA ASP A 120 18.17 2.75 -0.89
C ASP A 120 19.40 1.88 -0.59
N SER A 121 20.08 1.45 -1.65
CA SER A 121 21.30 0.66 -1.59
C SER A 121 22.48 1.38 -0.91
N GLU A 122 22.39 2.69 -0.71
CA GLU A 122 23.41 3.49 -0.02
C GLU A 122 23.08 3.70 1.47
N GLY A 123 21.99 3.10 1.96
CA GLY A 123 21.58 3.15 3.35
C GLY A 123 20.75 4.39 3.71
N ARG A 124 20.35 5.20 2.73
CA ARG A 124 19.53 6.39 2.96
C ARG A 124 18.07 5.99 3.02
N GLU A 125 17.39 6.42 4.07
CA GLU A 125 16.00 6.11 4.33
C GLU A 125 15.10 7.28 3.95
N ALA A 126 13.96 6.98 3.34
CA ALA A 126 12.90 7.91 3.04
C ALA A 126 11.61 7.44 3.69
N GLN A 127 10.87 8.40 4.26
CA GLN A 127 9.57 8.15 4.85
C GLN A 127 8.60 9.23 4.39
N THR A 128 7.41 8.81 3.98
CA THR A 128 6.30 9.71 3.65
C THR A 128 5.02 9.22 4.30
N VAL A 129 4.13 10.15 4.63
CA VAL A 129 2.79 9.83 5.11
C VAL A 129 1.79 10.31 4.07
N ILE A 130 1.07 9.38 3.49
CA ILE A 130 0.04 9.61 2.49
C ILE A 130 -1.32 9.49 3.18
N ARG A 131 -2.22 10.44 2.94
CA ARG A 131 -3.62 10.30 3.34
C ARG A 131 -4.42 9.91 2.11
N LEU A 132 -4.89 8.67 2.08
CA LEU A 132 -5.91 8.24 1.13
C LEU A 132 -7.29 8.51 1.72
N ASN A 133 -8.20 8.99 0.90
CA ASN A 133 -9.58 9.25 1.26
C ASN A 133 -10.46 8.36 0.39
N ALA A 134 -11.01 7.30 0.98
CA ALA A 134 -11.89 6.38 0.30
C ALA A 134 -13.34 6.85 0.42
N LYS A 135 -13.99 7.04 -0.72
CA LYS A 135 -15.41 7.40 -0.82
C LYS A 135 -16.26 6.20 -1.23
#